data_AF-G0MUC1-F1
#
_entry.id   AF-G0MUC1-F1
#
_cell.length_a   1.000
_cell.length_b   1.000
_cell.length_c   1.000
_cell.angle_alpha   90.00
_cell.angle_beta   90.00
_cell.angle_gamma   90.00
#
_symmetry.space_group_name_H-M   'P 1'
#
loop_
_entity.id
_entity.type
_entity.pdbx_description
1 polymer ?
#
loop_
_entity_poly.entity_id
_entity_poly.type
_entity_poly.pdbx_seq_one_letter_code
_entity_poly.pdbx_strand_id
1 'polypeptide(L)'
;MKSHKVKTTTFDPLSYEEYLYGDPSEPKYHDDSYMFGDFVIAYTMEILDVINVILQIYEIACFVGFFINLIHLFILTRKELRDNLVYIVMTGICICDIIQSFGKITQLIMEYNIVYKIEPCYYGFKHFHLMVDLVSKTAQIMCRRCSGFLVLYIAAFRTFSVMFPMSNMTQKLMNSKSGYFVVLLSGLICMGWSLGYYFQVRFEKVLRCDVYEKRPSYVPYQLIINEKWENNYLFIDGVIALVTSGLYLIVAIVLMAALCRNKKRRKNVSNEKSSNASTMIGFMALTVFISETTYGLFYLANRFVFQDYDEQFVDFQS
;
A
#
# COMPACT_ATOMS: atom_id res chain seq x y z
N MET A 1 -21.98 49.12 52.33
CA MET A 1 -21.11 50.31 52.27
C MET A 1 -20.14 50.10 51.11
N LYS A 2 -20.48 50.55 49.89
CA LYS A 2 -19.76 51.58 49.08
C LYS A 2 -18.23 51.49 49.22
N SER A 3 -17.42 51.35 48.16
CA SER A 3 -17.42 52.23 46.98
C SER A 3 -16.68 51.60 45.78
N HIS A 4 -17.30 51.72 44.60
CA HIS A 4 -16.64 51.72 43.29
C HIS A 4 -15.59 52.84 43.20
N LYS A 5 -14.56 52.65 42.37
CA LYS A 5 -13.98 53.73 41.56
C LYS A 5 -13.89 53.26 40.10
N VAL A 6 -14.63 53.95 39.25
CA VAL A 6 -14.49 53.98 37.78
C VAL A 6 -13.77 55.28 37.44
N LYS A 7 -12.93 55.27 36.39
CA LYS A 7 -12.62 56.36 35.44
C LYS A 7 -11.29 56.05 34.74
N THR A 8 -11.03 56.21 33.44
CA THR A 8 -11.77 56.57 32.21
C THR A 8 -10.75 56.54 31.05
N THR A 9 -11.20 56.28 29.81
CA THR A 9 -10.79 56.90 28.50
C THR A 9 -9.29 56.84 28.09
N THR A 10 -8.87 56.53 26.86
CA THR A 10 -9.37 56.90 25.52
C THR A 10 -8.60 56.08 24.45
N PHE A 11 -9.22 55.85 23.28
CA PHE A 11 -8.61 55.49 21.97
C PHE A 11 -7.48 56.51 21.60
N ASP A 12 -6.48 56.25 20.75
CA ASP A 12 -6.49 55.84 19.32
C ASP A 12 -5.02 55.61 18.81
N PRO A 13 -4.66 55.50 17.51
CA PRO A 13 -4.13 54.30 16.85
C PRO A 13 -2.70 54.49 16.25
N LEU A 14 -2.15 53.40 15.67
CA LEU A 14 -1.07 53.39 14.66
C LEU A 14 0.27 54.11 15.00
N SER A 15 1.32 53.33 15.23
CA SER A 15 2.61 53.59 14.59
C SER A 15 3.42 52.30 14.46
N TYR A 16 3.60 51.86 13.22
CA TYR A 16 4.74 51.04 12.83
C TYR A 16 6.03 51.81 13.17
N GLU A 17 6.98 51.13 13.80
CA GLU A 17 8.38 51.00 13.35
C GLU A 17 9.34 50.68 14.51
N GLU A 18 10.15 49.67 14.22
CA GLU A 18 11.58 49.55 14.55
C GLU A 18 12.03 48.82 15.82
N TYR A 19 13.07 48.03 15.55
CA TYR A 19 13.76 47.02 16.32
C TYR A 19 14.62 47.60 17.46
N LEU A 20 15.15 46.66 18.27
CA LEU A 20 16.29 46.76 19.18
C LEU A 20 15.99 47.34 20.57
N TYR A 21 15.72 46.46 21.53
CA TYR A 21 16.61 46.18 22.67
C TYR A 21 16.09 44.94 23.43
N GLY A 22 16.96 43.95 23.62
CA GLY A 22 16.64 42.66 24.25
C GLY A 22 16.43 42.76 25.77
N ASP A 23 15.48 41.96 26.26
CA ASP A 23 15.20 41.76 27.69
C ASP A 23 15.83 40.42 28.14
N PRO A 24 16.58 40.37 29.26
CA PRO A 24 17.38 39.21 29.64
C PRO A 24 16.53 38.24 30.46
N SER A 25 15.80 37.36 29.77
CA SER A 25 15.21 36.16 30.37
C SER A 25 15.05 35.00 29.38
N GLU A 26 15.98 34.88 28.45
CA GLU A 26 16.10 33.70 27.58
C GLU A 26 17.09 32.68 28.19
N PRO A 27 16.70 31.42 28.42
CA PRO A 27 17.68 30.38 28.60
C PRO A 27 18.50 30.26 27.31
N LYS A 28 19.80 30.55 27.41
CA LYS A 28 20.80 30.31 26.37
C LYS A 28 20.77 28.82 25.98
N TYR A 29 20.01 28.48 24.95
CA TYR A 29 20.27 27.25 24.21
C TYR A 29 21.54 27.52 23.41
N HIS A 30 22.62 26.87 23.85
CA HIS A 30 23.86 26.82 23.09
C HIS A 30 23.55 26.23 21.71
N ASP A 31 23.74 27.09 20.73
CA ASP A 31 23.77 26.83 19.32
C ASP A 31 25.00 25.97 18.99
N ASP A 32 24.76 24.71 18.64
CA ASP A 32 25.71 23.81 17.96
C ASP A 32 24.93 22.73 17.19
N SER A 33 24.08 23.07 16.21
CA SER A 33 23.42 22.06 15.33
C SER A 33 22.94 22.52 13.94
N TYR A 34 23.14 23.77 13.51
CA TYR A 34 22.53 24.22 12.23
C TYR A 34 23.10 23.55 10.96
N MET A 35 24.33 23.04 10.96
CA MET A 35 24.87 22.34 9.77
C MET A 35 24.28 20.94 9.53
N PHE A 36 23.85 20.23 10.57
CA PHE A 36 23.18 18.93 10.43
C PHE A 36 21.66 19.05 10.39
N GLY A 37 21.07 20.07 11.03
CA GLY A 37 19.64 20.37 10.96
C GLY A 37 19.19 20.72 9.55
N ASP A 38 19.90 21.62 8.87
CA ASP A 38 19.56 22.01 7.49
C ASP A 38 19.82 20.87 6.49
N PHE A 39 20.84 20.03 6.73
CA PHE A 39 21.12 18.85 5.91
C PHE A 39 20.02 17.79 6.06
N VAL A 40 19.56 17.50 7.29
CA VAL A 40 18.48 16.54 7.55
C VAL A 40 17.13 17.08 7.07
N ILE A 41 16.86 18.38 7.22
CA ILE A 41 15.62 19.02 6.74
C ILE A 41 15.61 19.09 5.20
N ALA A 42 16.72 19.44 4.55
CA ALA A 42 16.79 19.43 3.08
C ALA A 42 16.62 18.01 2.52
N TYR A 43 17.27 17.00 3.12
CA TYR A 43 17.15 15.61 2.67
C TYR A 43 15.75 15.04 2.92
N THR A 44 15.11 15.40 4.04
CA THR A 44 13.72 15.02 4.31
C THR A 44 12.74 15.70 3.36
N MET A 45 12.94 16.97 3.01
CA MET A 45 12.11 17.69 2.04
C MET A 45 12.30 17.16 0.60
N GLU A 46 13.53 16.86 0.18
CA GLU A 46 13.79 16.21 -1.12
C GLU A 46 13.21 14.79 -1.16
N ILE A 47 13.30 14.03 -0.07
CA ILE A 47 12.66 12.71 0.03
C ILE A 47 11.13 12.84 -0.04
N LEU A 48 10.54 13.84 0.62
CA LEU A 48 9.09 14.08 0.59
C LEU A 48 8.61 14.44 -0.82
N ASP A 49 9.35 15.27 -1.56
CA ASP A 49 9.04 15.59 -2.95
C ASP A 49 9.11 14.35 -3.85
N VAL A 50 10.14 13.52 -3.68
CA VAL A 50 10.25 12.24 -4.42
C VAL A 50 9.09 11.30 -4.08
N ILE A 51 8.72 11.19 -2.80
CA ILE A 51 7.58 10.38 -2.34
C ILE A 51 6.29 10.90 -2.96
N ASN A 52 6.07 12.22 -2.99
CA ASN A 52 4.89 12.82 -3.59
C ASN A 52 4.78 12.51 -5.09
N VAL A 53 5.89 12.60 -5.82
CA VAL A 53 5.92 12.22 -7.25
C VAL A 53 5.61 10.73 -7.42
N ILE A 54 6.19 9.85 -6.60
CA ILE A 54 5.93 8.41 -6.64
C ILE A 54 4.44 8.11 -6.35
N LEU A 55 3.85 8.78 -5.37
CA LEU A 55 2.43 8.64 -5.03
C LEU A 55 1.54 9.08 -6.19
N GLN A 56 1.82 10.21 -6.84
CA GLN A 56 1.07 10.65 -8.02
C GLN A 56 1.17 9.65 -9.18
N ILE A 57 2.36 9.10 -9.43
CA ILE A 57 2.56 8.05 -10.43
C ILE A 57 1.74 6.81 -10.07
N TYR A 58 1.75 6.40 -8.80
CA TYR A 58 0.96 5.26 -8.32
C TYR A 58 -0.54 5.49 -8.48
N GLU A 59 -1.04 6.69 -8.22
CA GLU A 59 -2.45 7.06 -8.39
C GLU A 59 -2.88 6.95 -9.85
N ILE A 60 -2.09 7.51 -10.77
CA ILE A 60 -2.33 7.40 -12.21
C ILE A 60 -2.27 5.93 -12.66
N ALA A 61 -1.29 5.17 -12.16
CA ALA A 61 -1.16 3.75 -12.45
C ALA A 61 -2.37 2.93 -11.96
N CYS A 62 -2.93 3.25 -10.79
CA CYS A 62 -4.16 2.62 -10.29
C CYS A 62 -5.35 2.89 -11.21
N PHE A 63 -5.51 4.13 -11.68
CA PHE A 63 -6.57 4.46 -12.64
C PHE A 63 -6.42 3.68 -13.96
N VAL A 64 -5.23 3.67 -14.54
CA VAL A 64 -4.96 2.92 -15.79
C VAL A 64 -5.14 1.42 -15.58
N GLY A 65 -4.60 0.89 -14.47
CA GLY A 65 -4.68 -0.51 -14.08
C GLY A 65 -6.11 -0.98 -13.91
N PHE A 66 -6.99 -0.17 -13.32
CA PHE A 66 -8.41 -0.45 -13.18
C PHE A 66 -9.07 -0.75 -14.55
N PHE A 67 -8.88 0.13 -15.54
CA PHE A 67 -9.50 -0.05 -16.87
C PHE A 67 -8.89 -1.22 -17.65
N ILE A 68 -7.57 -1.40 -17.60
CA ILE A 68 -6.91 -2.53 -18.26
C ILE A 68 -7.42 -3.85 -17.68
N ASN A 69 -7.50 -3.94 -16.36
CA ASN A 69 -7.98 -5.16 -15.70
C ASN A 69 -9.47 -5.42 -15.97
N LEU A 70 -10.31 -4.39 -16.11
CA LEU A 70 -11.71 -4.58 -16.54
C LEU A 70 -11.81 -5.20 -17.95
N ILE A 71 -11.02 -4.70 -18.91
CA ILE A 71 -10.98 -5.25 -20.27
C ILE A 71 -10.45 -6.69 -20.24
N HIS A 72 -9.41 -6.94 -19.45
CA HIS A 72 -8.83 -8.27 -19.29
C HIS A 72 -9.83 -9.26 -18.67
N LEU A 73 -10.58 -8.85 -17.65
CA LEU A 73 -11.64 -9.63 -17.03
C LEU A 73 -12.74 -9.97 -18.04
N PHE A 74 -13.15 -9.01 -18.86
CA PHE A 74 -14.14 -9.22 -19.92
C PHE A 74 -13.69 -10.30 -20.92
N ILE A 75 -12.42 -10.31 -21.31
CA ILE A 75 -11.85 -11.32 -22.21
C ILE A 75 -11.82 -12.70 -21.54
N LEU A 76 -11.34 -12.79 -20.29
CA LEU A 76 -11.21 -14.05 -19.56
C LEU A 76 -12.54 -14.70 -19.21
N THR A 77 -13.63 -13.93 -19.12
CA THR A 77 -14.96 -14.45 -18.78
C THR A 77 -15.63 -15.21 -19.95
N ARG A 78 -15.03 -15.20 -21.15
CA ARG A 78 -15.54 -15.95 -22.32
C ARG A 78 -15.59 -17.45 -22.03
N LYS A 79 -16.68 -18.10 -22.46
CA LYS A 79 -17.04 -19.48 -22.10
C LYS A 79 -15.90 -20.49 -22.32
N GLU A 80 -15.17 -20.36 -23.43
CA GLU A 80 -14.10 -21.29 -23.82
C GLU A 80 -12.86 -21.25 -22.90
N LEU A 81 -12.61 -20.13 -22.21
CA LEU A 81 -11.42 -19.96 -21.37
C LEU A 81 -11.65 -20.42 -19.93
N ARG A 82 -12.91 -20.46 -19.46
CA ARG A 82 -13.27 -20.77 -18.07
C ARG A 82 -13.11 -22.25 -17.68
N ASP A 83 -12.87 -23.13 -18.64
CA ASP A 83 -12.71 -24.56 -18.36
C ASP A 83 -11.27 -24.94 -18.00
N ASN A 84 -10.30 -24.04 -18.18
CA ASN A 84 -8.91 -24.27 -17.83
C ASN A 84 -8.55 -23.60 -16.50
N LEU A 85 -8.00 -24.39 -15.57
CA LEU A 85 -7.50 -23.98 -14.26
C LEU A 85 -6.74 -22.64 -14.29
N VAL A 86 -5.80 -22.50 -15.22
CA VAL A 86 -4.90 -21.34 -15.28
C VAL A 86 -5.68 -20.06 -15.51
N TYR A 87 -6.67 -20.08 -16.40
CA TYR A 87 -7.50 -18.90 -16.68
C TYR A 87 -8.48 -18.59 -15.54
N ILE A 88 -8.97 -19.61 -14.82
CA ILE A 88 -9.79 -19.40 -13.61
C ILE A 88 -8.98 -18.67 -12.54
N VAL A 89 -7.75 -19.13 -12.27
CA VAL A 89 -6.89 -18.48 -11.27
C VAL A 89 -6.49 -17.07 -11.72
N MET A 90 -6.20 -16.90 -13.01
CA MET A 90 -5.90 -15.58 -13.60
C MET A 90 -7.09 -14.60 -13.51
N THR A 91 -8.32 -15.12 -13.58
CA THR A 91 -9.54 -14.33 -13.33
C THR A 91 -9.59 -13.87 -11.87
N GLY A 92 -9.23 -14.74 -10.92
CA GLY A 92 -9.13 -14.39 -9.49
C GLY A 92 -8.12 -13.27 -9.24
N ILE A 93 -6.93 -13.35 -9.84
CA ILE A 93 -5.91 -12.29 -9.80
C ILE A 93 -6.48 -10.97 -10.34
N CYS A 94 -7.11 -11.02 -11.50
CA CYS A 94 -7.68 -9.83 -12.14
C CYS A 94 -8.76 -9.15 -11.28
N ILE A 95 -9.61 -9.93 -10.60
CA ILE A 95 -10.59 -9.41 -9.65
C ILE A 95 -9.90 -8.74 -8.46
N CYS A 96 -8.84 -9.35 -7.92
CA CYS A 96 -8.06 -8.76 -6.82
C CYS A 96 -7.45 -7.41 -7.22
N ASP A 97 -6.86 -7.34 -8.41
CA ASP A 97 -6.20 -6.12 -8.89
C ASP A 97 -7.22 -4.99 -9.17
N ILE A 98 -8.45 -5.34 -9.62
CA ILE A 98 -9.56 -4.39 -9.77
C ILE A 98 -9.98 -3.85 -8.41
N ILE A 99 -10.19 -4.71 -7.40
CA ILE A 99 -10.59 -4.29 -6.05
C ILE A 99 -9.52 -3.39 -5.43
N GLN A 100 -8.23 -3.73 -5.62
CA GLN A 100 -7.13 -2.90 -5.12
C GLN A 100 -7.16 -1.49 -5.74
N SER A 101 -7.26 -1.41 -7.07
CA SER A 101 -7.29 -0.13 -7.78
C SER A 101 -8.55 0.68 -7.43
N PHE A 102 -9.70 0.00 -7.34
CA PHE A 102 -10.97 0.62 -6.94
C PHE A 102 -10.92 1.18 -5.50
N GLY A 103 -10.27 0.47 -4.57
CA GLY A 103 -10.07 0.94 -3.20
C GLY A 103 -9.30 2.28 -3.17
N LYS A 104 -8.18 2.38 -3.89
CA LYS A 104 -7.41 3.63 -3.96
C LYS A 104 -8.18 4.75 -4.64
N ILE A 105 -8.87 4.47 -5.76
CA ILE A 105 -9.72 5.46 -6.44
C ILE A 105 -10.81 5.98 -5.50
N THR A 106 -11.44 5.10 -4.73
CA THR A 106 -12.49 5.48 -3.76
C THR A 106 -11.94 6.41 -2.68
N GLN A 107 -10.74 6.13 -2.15
CA GLN A 107 -10.08 7.01 -1.18
C GLN A 107 -9.84 8.42 -1.76
N LEU A 108 -9.31 8.50 -2.98
CA LEU A 108 -9.08 9.78 -3.65
C LEU A 108 -10.38 10.57 -3.83
N ILE A 109 -11.46 9.93 -4.28
CA ILE A 109 -12.76 10.59 -4.45
C ILE A 109 -13.25 11.21 -3.13
N MET A 110 -12.93 10.61 -1.99
CA MET A 110 -13.32 11.08 -0.67
C MET A 110 -12.44 12.24 -0.18
N GLU A 111 -11.16 12.30 -0.60
CA GLU A 111 -10.20 13.35 -0.27
C GLU A 111 -10.36 14.60 -1.17
N TYR A 112 -10.75 14.44 -2.44
CA TYR A 112 -10.85 15.54 -3.42
C TYR A 112 -12.10 16.43 -3.29
N ASN A 113 -12.74 16.47 -2.11
CA ASN A 113 -13.96 17.25 -1.84
C ASN A 113 -15.15 16.97 -2.79
N ILE A 114 -15.14 15.82 -3.50
CA ILE A 114 -16.15 15.47 -4.51
C ILE A 114 -17.46 15.06 -3.83
N VAL A 115 -17.37 14.18 -2.82
CA VAL A 115 -18.54 13.60 -2.14
C VAL A 115 -19.09 14.54 -1.07
N TYR A 116 -18.21 15.22 -0.36
CA TYR A 116 -18.55 16.25 0.60
C TYR A 116 -17.39 17.22 0.74
N LYS A 117 -17.67 18.46 1.18
CA LYS A 117 -16.63 19.43 1.47
C LYS A 117 -16.00 19.09 2.82
N ILE A 118 -14.70 18.85 2.81
CA ILE A 118 -13.88 18.70 4.00
C ILE A 118 -13.69 20.10 4.57
N GLU A 119 -14.20 20.29 5.79
CA GLU A 119 -14.05 21.53 6.53
C GLU A 119 -12.76 21.47 7.36
N PRO A 120 -12.08 22.61 7.61
CA PRO A 120 -10.82 22.62 8.34
C PRO A 120 -11.02 22.13 9.77
N CYS A 121 -10.59 20.90 10.02
CA CYS A 121 -10.47 20.30 11.33
C CYS A 121 -9.31 19.32 11.26
N TYR A 122 -8.22 19.65 11.94
CA TYR A 122 -7.03 18.80 11.99
C TYR A 122 -7.40 17.35 12.39
N TYR A 123 -7.10 16.38 11.50
CA TYR A 123 -7.45 14.95 11.60
C TYR A 123 -8.95 14.59 11.73
N GLY A 124 -9.86 15.54 11.54
CA GLY A 124 -11.30 15.36 11.76
C GLY A 124 -12.11 15.16 10.48
N PHE A 125 -12.44 13.90 10.15
CA PHE A 125 -13.27 13.57 8.99
C PHE A 125 -14.67 13.11 9.39
N LYS A 126 -15.60 13.10 8.43
CA LYS A 126 -16.95 12.59 8.67
C LYS A 126 -16.91 11.06 8.80
N HIS A 127 -17.75 10.48 9.65
CA HIS A 127 -17.71 9.04 9.95
C HIS A 127 -17.71 8.12 8.73
N PHE A 128 -18.54 8.42 7.72
CA PHE A 128 -18.61 7.61 6.50
C PHE A 128 -17.34 7.70 5.65
N HIS A 129 -16.60 8.83 5.70
CA HIS A 129 -15.29 8.95 5.05
C HIS A 129 -14.32 7.94 5.64
N LEU A 130 -14.20 7.92 6.96
CA LEU A 130 -13.29 7.02 7.64
C LEU A 130 -13.66 5.54 7.47
N MET A 131 -14.95 5.22 7.42
CA MET A 131 -15.41 3.88 7.13
C MET A 131 -15.02 3.43 5.72
N VAL A 132 -15.20 4.31 4.73
CA VAL A 132 -14.80 4.03 3.34
C VAL A 132 -13.29 3.88 3.24
N ASP A 133 -12.51 4.73 3.91
CA ASP A 133 -11.05 4.62 3.94
C ASP A 133 -10.60 3.29 4.58
N LEU A 134 -11.14 2.94 5.74
CA LEU A 134 -10.81 1.70 6.44
C LEU A 134 -11.15 0.45 5.60
N VAL A 135 -12.35 0.40 5.02
CA VAL A 135 -12.77 -0.71 4.14
C VAL A 135 -11.91 -0.77 2.89
N SER A 136 -11.54 0.37 2.30
CA SER A 136 -10.67 0.43 1.13
C SER A 136 -9.25 -0.04 1.43
N LYS A 137 -8.66 0.37 2.57
CA LYS A 137 -7.33 -0.09 3.00
C LYS A 137 -7.31 -1.60 3.26
N THR A 138 -8.28 -2.09 4.02
CA THR A 138 -8.40 -3.53 4.33
C THR A 138 -8.62 -4.38 3.09
N ALA A 139 -9.45 -3.94 2.16
CA ALA A 139 -9.65 -4.62 0.88
C ALA A 139 -8.38 -4.65 0.02
N GLN A 140 -7.62 -3.54 -0.02
CA GLN A 140 -6.34 -3.47 -0.73
C GLN A 140 -5.31 -4.45 -0.15
N ILE A 141 -5.15 -4.49 1.18
CA ILE A 141 -4.24 -5.43 1.86
C ILE A 141 -4.63 -6.87 1.52
N MET A 142 -5.91 -7.20 1.62
CA MET A 142 -6.44 -8.54 1.31
C MET A 142 -6.18 -8.97 -0.13
N CYS A 143 -6.56 -8.11 -1.09
CA CYS A 143 -6.49 -8.43 -2.51
C CYS A 143 -5.03 -8.55 -2.99
N ARG A 144 -4.15 -7.68 -2.49
CA ARG A 144 -2.72 -7.73 -2.81
C ARG A 144 -2.10 -9.06 -2.40
N ARG A 145 -2.37 -9.50 -1.17
CA ARG A 145 -1.88 -10.80 -0.64
C ARG A 145 -2.42 -11.97 -1.44
N CYS A 146 -3.72 -11.95 -1.71
CA CYS A 146 -4.37 -13.00 -2.46
C CYS A 146 -3.78 -13.11 -3.86
N SER A 147 -3.61 -11.99 -4.56
CA SER A 147 -2.99 -11.92 -5.90
C SER A 147 -1.58 -12.51 -5.88
N GLY A 148 -0.72 -12.12 -4.93
CA GLY A 148 0.63 -12.65 -4.79
C GLY A 148 0.69 -14.18 -4.60
N PHE A 149 -0.15 -14.74 -3.73
CA PHE A 149 -0.23 -16.19 -3.55
C PHE A 149 -0.77 -16.93 -4.77
N LEU A 150 -1.74 -16.35 -5.48
CA LEU A 150 -2.28 -16.92 -6.72
C LEU A 150 -1.25 -16.90 -7.86
N VAL A 151 -0.44 -15.85 -7.96
CA VAL A 151 0.68 -15.78 -8.92
C VAL A 151 1.72 -16.87 -8.64
N LEU A 152 2.11 -17.03 -7.37
CA LEU A 152 3.02 -18.11 -6.95
C LEU A 152 2.43 -19.49 -7.27
N TYR A 153 1.13 -19.68 -7.01
CA TYR A 153 0.42 -20.92 -7.35
C TYR A 153 0.46 -21.22 -8.85
N ILE A 154 0.15 -20.25 -9.72
CA ILE A 154 0.21 -20.43 -11.17
C ILE A 154 1.62 -20.80 -11.62
N ALA A 155 2.65 -20.14 -11.07
CA ALA A 155 4.04 -20.43 -11.39
C ALA A 155 4.41 -21.87 -11.00
N ALA A 156 4.09 -22.27 -9.76
CA ALA A 156 4.37 -23.61 -9.26
C ALA A 156 3.64 -24.68 -10.06
N PHE A 157 2.36 -24.43 -10.37
CA PHE A 157 1.54 -25.32 -11.21
C PHE A 157 2.15 -25.51 -12.61
N ARG A 158 2.55 -24.41 -13.26
CA ARG A 158 3.20 -24.47 -14.58
C ARG A 158 4.50 -25.27 -14.51
N THR A 159 5.34 -25.04 -13.51
CA THR A 159 6.57 -25.81 -13.30
C THR A 159 6.28 -27.29 -13.13
N PHE A 160 5.33 -27.65 -12.28
CA PHE A 160 4.94 -29.04 -12.04
C PHE A 160 4.42 -29.71 -13.30
N SER A 161 3.56 -29.04 -14.08
CA SER A 161 3.01 -29.57 -15.34
C SER A 161 4.07 -29.82 -16.42
N VAL A 162 5.11 -29.00 -16.48
CA VAL A 162 6.22 -29.12 -17.45
C VAL A 162 7.20 -30.23 -17.05
N MET A 163 7.44 -30.39 -15.74
CA MET A 163 8.35 -31.43 -15.22
C MET A 163 7.70 -32.81 -15.20
N PHE A 164 6.41 -32.89 -14.86
CA PHE A 164 5.67 -34.14 -14.69
C PHE A 164 4.37 -34.16 -15.51
N PRO A 165 4.46 -34.16 -16.85
CA PRO A 165 3.28 -34.07 -17.73
C PRO A 165 2.33 -35.28 -17.62
N MET A 166 2.81 -36.43 -17.13
CA MET A 166 2.05 -37.70 -17.05
C MET A 166 1.69 -38.13 -15.61
N SER A 167 1.79 -37.24 -14.62
CA SER A 167 1.38 -37.60 -13.27
C SER A 167 -0.15 -37.57 -13.14
N ASN A 168 -0.73 -38.56 -12.43
CA ASN A 168 -2.16 -38.55 -12.08
C ASN A 168 -2.56 -37.29 -11.27
N MET A 169 -1.61 -36.69 -10.54
CA MET A 169 -1.83 -35.43 -9.83
C MET A 169 -2.01 -34.27 -10.80
N THR A 170 -1.23 -34.16 -11.88
CA THR A 170 -1.36 -33.11 -12.90
C THR A 170 -2.76 -33.16 -13.55
N GLN A 171 -3.26 -34.36 -13.86
CA GLN A 171 -4.59 -34.54 -14.46
C GLN A 171 -5.72 -34.16 -13.48
N LYS A 172 -5.61 -34.55 -12.21
CA LYS A 172 -6.58 -34.14 -11.18
C LYS A 172 -6.56 -32.64 -10.90
N LEU A 173 -5.37 -32.04 -10.89
CA LEU A 173 -5.14 -30.63 -10.57
C LEU A 173 -5.52 -29.70 -11.73
N MET A 174 -5.50 -30.17 -12.99
CA MET A 174 -6.00 -29.44 -14.16
C MET A 174 -7.53 -29.25 -14.19
N ASN A 175 -8.28 -29.89 -13.29
CA ASN A 175 -9.73 -29.74 -13.24
C ASN A 175 -10.13 -28.30 -12.87
N SER A 176 -11.07 -27.73 -13.62
CA SER A 176 -11.62 -26.38 -13.39
C SER A 176 -12.15 -26.19 -11.97
N LYS A 177 -12.80 -27.21 -11.39
CA LYS A 177 -13.30 -27.20 -10.01
C LYS A 177 -12.19 -26.96 -8.98
N SER A 178 -10.98 -27.47 -9.22
CA SER A 178 -9.83 -27.24 -8.34
C SER A 178 -9.39 -25.78 -8.35
N GLY A 179 -9.55 -25.07 -9.47
CA GLY A 179 -9.16 -23.67 -9.61
C GLY A 179 -10.02 -22.75 -8.76
N TYR A 180 -11.34 -22.94 -8.85
CA TYR A 180 -12.28 -22.21 -7.99
C TYR A 180 -12.03 -22.48 -6.50
N PHE A 181 -11.72 -23.73 -6.14
CA PHE A 181 -11.40 -24.07 -4.76
C PHE A 181 -10.14 -23.35 -4.27
N VAL A 182 -9.06 -23.31 -5.06
CA VAL A 182 -7.81 -22.63 -4.70
C VAL A 182 -8.02 -21.12 -4.54
N VAL A 183 -8.74 -20.48 -5.47
CA VAL A 183 -9.04 -19.03 -5.40
C VAL A 183 -9.90 -18.70 -4.18
N LEU A 184 -10.90 -19.53 -3.88
CA LEU A 184 -11.75 -19.32 -2.71
C LEU A 184 -10.96 -19.51 -1.41
N LEU A 185 -10.16 -20.57 -1.32
CA LEU A 185 -9.36 -20.86 -0.14
C LEU A 185 -8.30 -19.76 0.12
N SER A 186 -7.58 -19.32 -0.92
CA SER A 186 -6.62 -18.23 -0.77
C SER A 186 -7.32 -16.93 -0.37
N GLY A 187 -8.48 -16.64 -0.96
CA GLY A 187 -9.29 -15.48 -0.59
C GLY A 187 -9.71 -15.48 0.88
N LEU A 188 -10.17 -16.62 1.41
CA LEU A 188 -10.57 -16.74 2.82
C LEU A 188 -9.40 -16.55 3.79
N ILE A 189 -8.24 -17.13 3.48
CA ILE A 189 -7.03 -16.98 4.32
C ILE A 189 -6.60 -15.51 4.36
N CYS A 190 -6.52 -14.86 3.19
CA CYS A 190 -6.14 -13.45 3.10
C CYS A 190 -7.17 -12.51 3.76
N MET A 191 -8.46 -12.85 3.65
CA MET A 191 -9.54 -12.13 4.33
C MET A 191 -9.43 -12.25 5.85
N GLY A 192 -9.18 -13.45 6.39
CA GLY A 192 -8.99 -13.63 7.83
C GLY A 192 -7.85 -12.79 8.41
N TRP A 193 -6.72 -12.75 7.71
CA TRP A 193 -5.59 -11.89 8.09
C TRP A 193 -5.97 -10.40 8.07
N SER A 194 -6.61 -9.95 6.99
CA SER A 194 -6.95 -8.53 6.79
C SER A 194 -8.05 -8.03 7.72
N LEU A 195 -8.97 -8.92 8.15
CA LEU A 195 -9.94 -8.61 9.19
C LEU A 195 -9.25 -8.35 10.54
N GLY A 196 -8.09 -8.96 10.80
CA GLY A 196 -7.26 -8.65 11.96
C GLY A 196 -6.88 -7.17 12.02
N TYR A 197 -6.55 -6.55 10.87
CA TYR A 197 -6.32 -5.11 10.79
C TYR A 197 -7.61 -4.30 11.04
N TYR A 198 -8.72 -4.71 10.42
CA TYR A 198 -10.02 -4.02 10.58
C TYR A 198 -10.45 -3.92 12.06
N PHE A 199 -10.33 -5.01 12.82
CA PHE A 199 -10.79 -5.05 14.21
C PHE A 199 -9.92 -4.29 15.20
N GLN A 200 -8.67 -3.96 14.83
CA GLN A 200 -7.76 -3.20 15.69
C GLN A 200 -7.95 -1.69 15.56
N VAL A 201 -8.68 -1.24 14.54
CA VAL A 201 -8.97 0.18 14.30
C VAL A 201 -10.18 0.61 15.12
N ARG A 202 -10.06 1.76 15.78
CA ARG A 202 -11.14 2.38 16.57
C ARG A 202 -11.51 3.75 16.00
N PHE A 203 -12.79 4.07 16.10
CA PHE A 203 -13.33 5.39 15.75
C PHE A 203 -13.45 6.22 17.01
N GLU A 204 -12.71 7.32 17.09
CA GLU A 204 -12.83 8.28 18.17
C GLU A 204 -13.40 9.60 17.68
N LYS A 205 -14.21 10.24 18.51
CA LYS A 205 -14.78 11.56 18.20
C LYS A 205 -13.73 12.62 18.49
N VAL A 206 -13.49 13.50 17.54
CA VAL A 206 -12.65 14.69 17.75
C VAL A 206 -13.50 15.73 18.48
N LEU A 207 -13.19 15.96 19.75
CA LEU A 207 -13.99 16.85 20.63
C LEU A 207 -13.68 18.34 20.37
N ARG A 208 -12.48 18.65 19.91
CA ARG A 208 -12.00 20.00 19.61
C ARG A 208 -11.14 19.94 18.35
N CYS A 209 -11.53 20.69 17.33
CA CYS A 209 -10.60 21.10 16.28
C CYS A 209 -9.71 22.23 16.84
N ASP A 210 -8.61 22.57 16.17
CA ASP A 210 -7.64 23.56 16.66
C ASP A 210 -8.33 24.89 17.05
N VAL A 211 -7.76 25.62 18.01
CA VAL A 211 -8.32 26.84 18.63
C VAL A 211 -8.63 27.92 17.59
N TYR A 212 -7.89 27.93 16.48
CA TYR A 212 -8.02 28.87 15.38
C TYR A 212 -9.00 28.42 14.28
N GLU A 213 -9.48 27.17 14.32
CA GLU A 213 -10.35 26.60 13.31
C GLU A 213 -11.83 26.65 13.74
N LYS A 214 -12.71 27.00 12.78
CA LYS A 214 -14.15 26.91 13.02
C LYS A 214 -14.55 25.45 13.13
N ARG A 215 -15.41 25.11 14.10
CA ARG A 215 -15.97 23.76 14.21
C ARG A 215 -16.71 23.39 12.92
N PRO A 216 -16.48 22.19 12.38
CA PRO A 216 -17.12 21.76 11.15
C PRO A 216 -18.63 21.57 11.35
N SER A 217 -19.41 21.67 10.27
CA SER A 217 -20.86 21.43 10.28
C SER A 217 -21.23 19.98 10.62
N TYR A 218 -20.27 19.05 10.57
CA TYR A 218 -20.43 17.64 10.91
C TYR A 218 -19.66 17.29 12.17
N VAL A 219 -20.01 16.17 12.83
CA VAL A 219 -19.23 15.64 13.95
C VAL A 219 -17.95 15.00 13.41
N PRO A 220 -16.76 15.53 13.72
CA PRO A 220 -15.50 14.97 13.24
C PRO A 220 -15.12 13.73 14.04
N TYR A 221 -14.59 12.73 13.33
CA TYR A 221 -14.03 11.51 13.86
C TYR A 221 -12.59 11.38 13.37
N GLN A 222 -11.80 10.56 14.07
CA GLN A 222 -10.46 10.14 13.68
C GLN A 222 -10.33 8.62 13.84
N LEU A 223 -9.42 8.02 13.07
CA LEU A 223 -9.04 6.62 13.21
C LEU A 223 -7.89 6.53 14.22
N ILE A 224 -8.10 5.78 15.30
CA ILE A 224 -7.05 5.46 16.27
C ILE A 224 -6.66 4.01 16.11
N ILE A 225 -5.38 3.80 15.85
CA ILE A 225 -4.73 2.49 15.82
C ILE A 225 -3.47 2.59 16.68
N ASN A 226 -3.12 1.49 17.35
CA ASN A 226 -1.87 1.43 18.08
C ASN A 226 -0.71 1.40 17.07
N GLU A 227 0.03 2.50 16.97
CA GLU A 227 1.14 2.68 16.01
C GLU A 227 2.16 1.55 16.09
N LYS A 228 2.49 1.08 17.29
CA LYS A 228 3.43 -0.04 17.47
C LYS A 228 2.87 -1.35 16.90
N TRP A 229 1.57 -1.58 17.07
CA TRP A 229 0.90 -2.76 16.51
C TRP A 229 0.78 -2.67 14.99
N GLU A 230 0.36 -1.51 14.46
CA GLU A 230 0.24 -1.26 13.03
C GLU A 230 1.58 -1.47 12.33
N ASN A 231 2.64 -0.88 12.85
CA ASN A 231 3.98 -1.01 12.27
C ASN A 231 4.46 -2.47 12.28
N ASN A 232 4.25 -3.20 13.38
CA ASN A 232 4.60 -4.61 13.43
C ASN A 232 3.76 -5.46 12.46
N TYR A 233 2.47 -5.16 12.33
CA TYR A 233 1.59 -5.83 11.37
C TYR A 233 2.07 -5.59 9.92
N LEU A 234 2.34 -4.33 9.56
CA LEU A 234 2.82 -3.94 8.23
C LEU A 234 4.22 -4.50 7.95
N PHE A 235 5.08 -4.62 8.97
CA PHE A 235 6.39 -5.27 8.84
C PHE A 235 6.26 -6.76 8.52
N ILE A 236 5.44 -7.49 9.29
CA ILE A 236 5.18 -8.92 9.05
C ILE A 236 4.60 -9.10 7.64
N ASP A 237 3.66 -8.24 7.25
CA ASP A 237 3.11 -8.20 5.90
C ASP A 237 4.26 -8.04 4.89
N GLY A 238 5.09 -7.01 5.00
CA GLY A 238 6.27 -6.78 4.14
C GLY A 238 7.19 -8.00 4.02
N VAL A 239 7.52 -8.66 5.13
CA VAL A 239 8.35 -9.88 5.15
C VAL A 239 7.69 -11.02 4.37
N ILE A 240 6.39 -11.25 4.54
CA ILE A 240 5.67 -12.29 3.79
C ILE A 240 5.72 -12.01 2.29
N ALA A 241 5.68 -10.74 1.87
CA ALA A 241 5.77 -10.37 0.45
C ALA A 241 7.16 -10.70 -0.11
N LEU A 242 8.23 -10.36 0.62
CA LEU A 242 9.59 -10.68 0.23
C LEU A 242 9.84 -12.19 0.12
N VAL A 243 9.34 -12.97 1.07
CA VAL A 243 9.43 -14.44 1.02
C VAL A 243 8.67 -14.98 -0.19
N THR A 244 7.46 -14.47 -0.45
CA THR A 244 6.64 -14.89 -1.60
C THR A 244 7.35 -14.57 -2.93
N SER A 245 7.95 -13.38 -3.04
CA SER A 245 8.77 -12.96 -4.18
C SER A 245 9.98 -13.87 -4.40
N GLY A 246 10.73 -14.16 -3.34
CA GLY A 246 11.88 -15.06 -3.40
C GLY A 246 11.50 -16.48 -3.86
N LEU A 247 10.41 -17.02 -3.31
CA LEU A 247 9.88 -18.32 -3.74
C LEU A 247 9.45 -18.32 -5.21
N TYR A 248 8.78 -17.25 -5.64
CA TYR A 248 8.37 -17.09 -7.03
C TYR A 248 9.58 -17.07 -7.98
N LEU A 249 10.66 -16.36 -7.64
CA LEU A 249 11.90 -16.37 -8.41
C LEU A 249 12.51 -17.78 -8.52
N ILE A 250 12.59 -18.51 -7.40
CA ILE A 250 13.11 -19.88 -7.39
C ILE A 250 12.30 -20.75 -8.34
N VAL A 251 10.97 -20.69 -8.24
CA VAL A 251 10.05 -21.44 -9.11
C VAL A 251 10.21 -21.04 -10.58
N ALA A 252 10.39 -19.75 -10.88
CA ALA A 252 10.60 -19.25 -12.23
C ALA A 252 11.93 -19.73 -12.84
N ILE A 253 13.02 -19.77 -12.06
CA ILE A 253 14.30 -20.31 -12.49
C ILE A 253 14.18 -21.81 -12.79
N VAL A 254 13.50 -22.57 -11.92
CA VAL A 254 13.24 -24.00 -12.14
C VAL A 254 12.41 -24.22 -13.40
N LEU A 255 11.36 -23.43 -13.61
CA LEU A 255 10.53 -23.47 -14.82
C LEU A 255 11.35 -23.20 -16.09
N MET A 256 12.18 -22.15 -16.05
CA MET A 256 13.04 -21.78 -17.16
C MET A 256 14.03 -22.90 -17.49
N ALA A 257 14.67 -23.49 -16.47
CA ALA A 257 15.56 -24.63 -16.64
C ALA A 257 14.85 -25.85 -17.22
N ALA A 258 13.64 -26.17 -16.76
CA ALA A 258 12.83 -27.27 -17.26
C ALA A 258 12.45 -27.07 -18.74
N LEU A 259 12.05 -25.85 -19.12
CA LEU A 259 11.74 -25.50 -20.51
C LEU A 259 12.98 -25.56 -21.41
N CYS A 260 14.13 -25.07 -20.95
CA CYS A 260 15.39 -25.17 -21.67
C CYS A 260 15.82 -26.63 -21.90
N ARG A 261 15.68 -27.50 -20.88
CA ARG A 261 15.94 -28.94 -21.01
C ARG A 261 15.02 -29.59 -22.05
N ASN A 262 13.73 -29.31 -21.99
CA ASN A 262 12.76 -29.83 -22.96
C ASN A 262 13.02 -29.31 -24.38
N LYS A 263 13.43 -28.05 -24.53
CA LYS A 263 13.82 -27.46 -25.83
C LYS A 263 15.07 -28.12 -26.39
N LYS A 264 16.11 -28.36 -25.57
CA LYS A 264 17.32 -29.07 -26.00
C LYS A 264 16.99 -30.50 -26.46
N ARG A 265 16.11 -31.20 -25.75
CA ARG A 265 15.63 -32.54 -26.13
C ARG A 265 14.86 -32.52 -27.46
N ARG A 266 14.02 -31.50 -27.71
CA ARG A 266 13.29 -31.34 -28.98
C ARG A 266 14.18 -30.92 -30.15
N LYS A 267 15.20 -30.09 -29.91
CA LYS A 267 16.17 -29.65 -30.93
C LYS A 267 17.03 -30.81 -31.45
N ASN A 268 17.30 -31.80 -30.60
CA ASN A 268 17.97 -33.04 -31.02
C ASN A 268 17.08 -33.93 -31.91
N VAL A 269 15.77 -33.69 -31.96
CA VAL A 269 14.79 -34.49 -32.73
C VAL A 269 14.24 -33.72 -33.94
N SER A 270 14.27 -32.38 -33.94
CA SER A 270 13.78 -31.54 -35.05
C SER A 270 14.52 -30.20 -35.11
N ASN A 271 14.76 -29.70 -36.33
CA ASN A 271 15.54 -28.48 -36.61
C ASN A 271 14.69 -27.20 -36.45
N GLU A 272 13.89 -27.10 -35.40
CA GLU A 272 12.96 -25.98 -35.20
C GLU A 272 13.60 -24.76 -34.52
N LYS A 273 13.15 -23.58 -34.99
CA LYS A 273 13.58 -22.24 -34.57
C LYS A 273 13.29 -22.01 -33.08
N SER A 274 14.19 -21.28 -32.42
CA SER A 274 14.13 -21.02 -30.98
C SER A 274 12.81 -20.33 -30.57
N SER A 275 11.95 -21.00 -29.80
CA SER A 275 10.72 -20.38 -29.27
C SER A 275 10.98 -19.21 -28.31
N ASN A 276 10.16 -18.16 -28.44
CA ASN A 276 10.16 -16.92 -27.63
C ASN A 276 9.52 -17.09 -26.23
N ALA A 277 8.99 -18.28 -25.92
CA ALA A 277 8.27 -18.56 -24.67
C ALA A 277 9.18 -18.42 -23.43
N SER A 278 10.45 -18.83 -23.52
CA SER A 278 11.42 -18.65 -22.43
C SER A 278 11.70 -17.18 -22.13
N THR A 279 11.74 -16.34 -23.17
CA THR A 279 11.95 -14.89 -23.06
C THR A 279 10.76 -14.22 -22.37
N MET A 280 9.52 -14.61 -22.73
CA MET A 280 8.31 -14.10 -22.09
C MET A 280 8.22 -14.48 -20.60
N ILE A 281 8.57 -15.71 -20.25
CA ILE A 281 8.57 -16.19 -18.85
C ILE A 281 9.65 -15.46 -18.03
N GLY A 282 10.83 -15.21 -18.61
CA GLY A 282 11.87 -14.41 -17.97
C GLY A 282 11.42 -12.97 -17.68
N PHE A 283 10.71 -12.34 -18.61
CA PHE A 283 10.19 -10.99 -18.43
C PHE A 283 9.11 -10.91 -17.34
N MET A 284 8.18 -11.87 -17.30
CA MET A 284 7.18 -11.97 -16.22
C MET A 284 7.86 -12.20 -14.86
N ALA A 285 8.88 -13.05 -14.82
CA ALA A 285 9.61 -13.35 -13.60
C ALA A 285 10.30 -12.09 -13.02
N LEU A 286 10.96 -11.34 -13.89
CA LEU A 286 11.68 -10.12 -13.56
C LEU A 286 10.73 -9.02 -13.07
N THR A 287 9.60 -8.82 -13.75
CA THR A 287 8.63 -7.76 -13.41
C THR A 287 7.95 -8.03 -12.06
N VAL A 288 7.52 -9.27 -11.79
CA VAL A 288 6.95 -9.64 -10.49
C VAL A 288 7.98 -9.50 -9.38
N PHE A 289 9.23 -9.91 -9.61
CA PHE A 289 10.29 -9.76 -8.62
C PHE A 289 10.56 -8.30 -8.27
N ILE A 290 10.66 -7.42 -9.27
CA ILE A 290 10.87 -5.98 -9.05
C ILE A 290 9.68 -5.39 -8.27
N SER A 291 8.45 -5.70 -8.66
CA SER A 291 7.24 -5.18 -8.00
C SER A 291 7.12 -5.60 -6.54
N GLU A 292 7.35 -6.89 -6.24
CA GLU A 292 7.25 -7.38 -4.87
C GLU A 292 8.43 -6.94 -3.99
N THR A 293 9.64 -6.87 -4.57
CA THR A 293 10.83 -6.40 -3.84
C THR A 293 10.72 -4.92 -3.50
N THR A 294 10.31 -4.08 -4.45
CA THR A 294 10.11 -2.64 -4.20
C THR A 294 9.10 -2.39 -3.09
N TYR A 295 8.00 -3.15 -3.06
CA TYR A 295 7.02 -3.08 -1.98
C TYR A 295 7.59 -3.53 -0.62
N GLY A 296 8.22 -4.71 -0.57
CA GLY A 296 8.81 -5.19 0.68
C GLY A 296 9.90 -4.26 1.21
N LEU A 297 10.71 -3.70 0.31
CA LEU A 297 11.76 -2.74 0.65
C LEU A 297 11.17 -1.42 1.17
N PHE A 298 10.03 -0.96 0.63
CA PHE A 298 9.35 0.24 1.12
C PHE A 298 8.94 0.13 2.59
N TYR A 299 8.34 -0.99 3.01
CA TYR A 299 7.96 -1.19 4.42
C TYR A 299 9.17 -1.44 5.34
N LEU A 300 10.23 -2.08 4.83
CA LEU A 300 11.49 -2.18 5.57
C LEU A 300 12.12 -0.81 5.78
N ALA A 301 12.21 0.00 4.72
CA ALA A 301 12.71 1.37 4.80
C ALA A 301 11.84 2.22 5.73
N ASN A 302 10.52 2.01 5.76
CA ASN A 302 9.64 2.71 6.71
C ASN A 302 10.05 2.46 8.17
N ARG A 303 10.34 1.21 8.54
CA ARG A 303 10.76 0.86 9.90
C ARG A 303 12.18 1.36 10.23
N PHE A 304 13.13 1.28 9.30
CA PHE A 304 14.53 1.62 9.56
C PHE A 304 14.87 3.12 9.38
N VAL A 305 14.19 3.82 8.47
CA VAL A 305 14.54 5.20 8.11
C VAL A 305 13.66 6.21 8.82
N PHE A 306 12.37 5.90 9.06
CA PHE A 306 11.45 6.89 9.64
C PHE A 306 11.27 6.70 11.16
N GLN A 307 11.30 5.47 11.69
CA GLN A 307 11.08 5.25 13.12
C GLN A 307 12.33 5.33 14.00
N ASP A 308 13.54 5.09 13.47
CA ASP A 308 14.77 5.35 14.24
C ASP A 308 14.91 6.85 14.58
N TYR A 309 14.23 7.73 13.83
CA TYR A 309 14.13 9.16 14.15
C TYR A 309 13.06 9.45 15.20
N ASP A 310 11.85 8.89 15.09
CA ASP A 310 10.78 9.13 16.07
C ASP A 310 11.09 8.57 17.47
N GLU A 311 11.71 7.37 17.55
CA GLU A 311 12.12 6.79 18.84
C GLU A 311 13.23 7.63 19.51
N GLN A 312 14.08 8.35 18.74
CA GLN A 312 15.07 9.28 19.30
C GLN A 312 14.45 10.55 19.87
N PHE A 313 13.35 11.08 19.31
CA PHE A 313 12.70 12.27 19.84
C PHE A 313 11.95 12.03 21.16
N VAL A 314 11.47 10.81 21.41
CA VAL A 314 10.73 10.46 22.64
C VAL A 314 11.66 10.31 23.85
N ASP A 315 12.91 9.87 23.65
CA ASP A 315 13.88 9.66 24.74
C ASP A 315 14.51 10.96 25.27
N PHE A 316 14.34 12.11 24.60
CA PHE A 316 14.81 13.42 25.09
C PHE A 316 13.81 14.17 25.98
N GLN A 317 12.67 13.55 26.33
CA GLN A 317 11.61 14.16 27.14
C GLN A 317 11.30 13.45 28.47
N SER A 318 12.23 12.63 29.00
CA SER A 318 12.11 12.01 30.32
C SER A 318 12.63 12.89 31.46
#